data_AF-A0A838G4B9-F1
#
_entry.id   AF-A0A838G4B9-F1
#
_cell.length_a   1.000
_cell.length_b   1.000
_cell.length_c   1.000
_cell.angle_alpha   90.00
_cell.angle_beta   90.00
_cell.angle_gamma   90.00
#
_symmetry.space_group_name_H-M   'P 1'
#
loop_
_entity.id
_entity.type
_entity.pdbx_description
1 polymer ?
#
loop_
_entity_poly.entity_id
_entity_poly.type
_entity_poly.pdbx_seq_one_letter_code
_entity_poly.pdbx_strand_id
1 'polypeptide(L)' 'WERQGMARGTPFALAHTFGQTGPFRPANTDRRAPGLVFAGSGTVPGVGVPMVLISGRLAADRVDEATR' A
#
# COMPACT_ATOMS: atom_id res chain seq x y z
N TRP A 1 2.96 -7.30 17.25
CA TRP A 1 3.11 -6.85 15.85
C TRP A 1 4.36 -6.03 15.62
N GLU A 2 4.75 -5.11 16.52
CA GLU A 2 6.00 -4.34 16.35
C GLU A 2 7.24 -5.25 16.26
N ARG A 3 7.35 -6.25 17.14
CA ARG A 3 8.37 -7.30 17.06
C ARG A 3 8.33 -8.14 15.77
N GLN A 4 7.25 -8.05 14.98
CA GLN A 4 7.08 -8.71 13.70
C GLN A 4 7.26 -7.73 12.51
N GLY A 5 7.80 -6.54 12.76
CA GLY A 5 8.11 -5.54 11.72
C GLY A 5 6.97 -4.58 11.37
N MET A 6 5.81 -4.67 12.04
CA MET A 6 4.71 -3.72 11.79
C MET A 6 5.00 -2.37 12.45
N ALA A 7 4.96 -1.30 11.65
CA ALA A 7 5.19 0.07 12.13
C ALA A 7 4.28 0.41 13.31
N ARG A 8 4.87 0.92 14.41
CA ARG A 8 4.15 1.30 15.64
C ARG A 8 3.26 0.20 16.23
N GLY A 9 3.52 -1.06 15.89
CA GLY A 9 2.79 -2.21 16.41
C GLY A 9 1.34 -2.37 15.96
N THR A 10 0.89 -1.64 14.94
CA THR A 10 -0.46 -1.82 14.39
C THR A 10 -0.50 -2.95 13.36
N PRO A 11 -1.38 -3.97 13.51
CA PRO A 11 -1.59 -4.97 12.47
C PRO A 11 -2.40 -4.44 11.28
N PHE A 12 -2.94 -3.22 11.37
CA PHE A 12 -3.89 -2.67 10.42
C PHE A 12 -3.32 -1.52 9.56
N ALA A 13 -2.01 -1.29 9.62
CA ALA A 13 -1.38 -0.14 8.98
C ALA A 13 -2.01 1.19 9.45
N LEU A 14 -2.30 2.13 8.55
CA LEU A 14 -2.81 3.46 8.89
C LEU A 14 -4.20 3.39 9.56
N ALA A 15 -4.48 4.36 10.43
CA ALA A 15 -5.76 4.43 11.12
C ALA A 15 -6.91 4.84 10.18
N HIS A 16 -8.14 4.58 10.60
CA HIS A 16 -9.36 4.96 9.87
C HIS A 16 -9.78 6.41 10.15
N THR A 17 -8.82 7.33 10.22
CA THR A 17 -9.14 8.76 10.27
C THR A 17 -9.44 9.27 8.86
N PHE A 18 -10.18 10.38 8.77
CA PHE A 18 -10.54 10.97 7.48
C PHE A 18 -9.31 11.21 6.58
N GLY A 19 -8.21 11.72 7.15
CA GLY A 19 -6.97 12.00 6.41
C GLY A 19 -6.09 10.77 6.10
N GLN A 20 -6.46 9.57 6.54
CA GLN A 20 -5.69 8.33 6.32
C GLN A 20 -6.46 7.25 5.56
N THR A 21 -7.69 7.57 5.12
CA THR A 21 -8.58 6.64 4.42
C THR A 21 -8.87 7.10 2.98
N GLY A 22 -9.35 6.17 2.16
CA GLY A 22 -9.79 6.40 0.79
C GLY A 22 -8.75 7.17 -0.05
N PRO A 23 -9.11 8.29 -0.69
CA PRO A 23 -8.22 9.05 -1.58
C PRO A 23 -7.07 9.75 -0.85
N PHE A 24 -7.15 9.91 0.48
CA PHE A 24 -6.08 10.54 1.28
C PHE A 24 -5.03 9.53 1.75
N ARG A 25 -5.28 8.23 1.53
CA ARG A 25 -4.30 7.18 1.80
C ARG A 25 -3.09 7.35 0.87
N PRO A 26 -1.85 7.10 1.33
CA PRO A 26 -0.67 7.15 0.47
C PRO A 26 -0.83 6.30 -0.79
N ALA A 27 -0.42 6.86 -1.93
CA ALA A 27 -0.41 6.16 -3.21
C ALA A 27 0.56 4.97 -3.19
N ASN A 28 0.34 4.00 -4.06
CA ASN A 28 1.20 2.83 -4.20
C ASN A 28 2.39 3.05 -5.15
N THR A 29 2.69 4.31 -5.50
CA THR A 29 3.85 4.71 -6.32
C THR A 29 4.45 6.00 -5.75
N ASP A 30 5.76 6.23 -5.98
CA ASP A 30 6.44 7.47 -5.60
C ASP A 30 7.02 8.17 -6.84
N ARG A 31 6.62 9.43 -7.07
CA ARG A 31 7.09 10.24 -8.21
C ARG A 31 8.60 10.52 -8.15
N ARG A 32 9.20 10.44 -6.97
CA ARG A 32 10.64 10.65 -6.75
C ARG A 32 11.46 9.39 -7.07
N ALA A 33 10.82 8.23 -7.21
CA ALA A 33 11.45 6.96 -7.52
C ALA A 33 10.67 6.25 -8.64
N PRO A 34 10.85 6.67 -9.91
CA PRO A 34 10.21 6.01 -11.05
C PRO A 34 10.53 4.51 -11.07
N GLY A 35 9.51 3.68 -11.30
CA GLY A 35 9.63 2.22 -11.26
C GLY A 35 9.48 1.59 -9.86
N LEU A 36 9.42 2.39 -8.78
CA LEU A 36 9.10 1.88 -7.45
C LEU A 36 7.59 1.78 -7.25
N VAL A 37 7.12 0.57 -6.95
CA VAL A 37 5.72 0.27 -6.67
C VAL A 37 5.60 -0.41 -5.31
N PHE A 38 4.71 0.10 -4.46
CA PHE A 38 4.39 -0.47 -3.16
C PHE A 38 3.22 -1.45 -3.28
N ALA A 39 3.25 -2.53 -2.50
CA ALA A 39 2.16 -3.49 -2.38
C ALA A 39 1.84 -3.78 -0.91
N GLY A 40 0.59 -4.14 -0.63
CA GLY A 40 0.13 -4.53 0.69
C GLY A 40 -0.80 -3.52 1.35
N SER A 41 -0.84 -3.52 2.68
CA SER A 41 -1.88 -2.84 3.44
C SER A 41 -1.61 -1.36 3.70
N GLY A 42 -0.38 -0.88 3.46
CA GLY A 42 0.10 0.46 3.81
C GLY A 42 -0.41 1.57 2.89
N THR A 43 -0.61 1.28 1.61
CA THR A 43 -1.01 2.22 0.57
C THR A 43 -2.44 1.98 0.11
N VAL A 44 -2.94 2.77 -0.84
CA VAL A 44 -4.13 2.42 -1.63
C VAL A 44 -3.93 1.00 -2.21
N PRO A 45 -4.91 0.09 -2.08
CA PRO A 45 -6.31 0.33 -1.77
C PRO A 45 -6.70 0.19 -0.28
N GLY A 46 -5.86 -0.40 0.57
CA GLY A 46 -6.07 -0.39 2.02
C GLY A 46 -5.73 -1.69 2.75
N VAL A 47 -6.14 -1.75 4.01
CA VAL A 47 -5.92 -2.88 4.93
C VAL A 47 -6.96 -3.99 4.76
N GLY A 48 -6.58 -5.23 5.04
CA GLY A 48 -7.45 -6.42 5.05
C GLY A 48 -7.10 -7.39 3.92
N VAL A 49 -7.39 -8.69 4.13
CA VAL A 49 -7.02 -9.76 3.18
C VAL A 49 -7.47 -9.47 1.74
N PRO A 50 -8.74 -9.06 1.47
CA PRO A 50 -9.14 -8.73 0.10
C PRO A 50 -8.33 -7.58 -0.48
N MET A 51 -8.07 -6.54 0.32
CA MET A 51 -7.41 -5.32 -0.13
C MET A 51 -5.93 -5.55 -0.43
N VAL A 52 -5.22 -6.37 0.35
CA VAL A 52 -3.81 -6.68 0.09
C VAL A 52 -3.63 -7.55 -1.16
N LEU A 53 -4.58 -8.44 -1.46
CA LEU A 53 -4.57 -9.23 -2.70
C LEU A 53 -4.78 -8.33 -3.93
N ILE A 54 -5.75 -7.42 -3.86
CA ILE A 54 -5.97 -6.40 -4.91
C ILE A 54 -4.74 -5.50 -5.06
N SER A 55 -4.15 -5.08 -3.94
CA SER A 55 -2.91 -4.28 -3.94
C SER A 55 -1.78 -4.99 -4.69
N GLY A 56 -1.56 -6.29 -4.42
CA GLY A 56 -0.55 -7.10 -5.10
C GLY A 56 -0.77 -7.18 -6.61
N ARG A 57 -2.01 -7.41 -7.05
CA ARG A 57 -2.35 -7.41 -8.49
C ARG A 57 -2.08 -6.05 -9.14
N LEU A 58 -2.55 -4.97 -8.53
CA LEU A 58 -2.35 -3.60 -9.04
C LEU A 58 -0.87 -3.19 -9.06
N ALA A 59 -0.06 -3.74 -8.17
CA ALA A 59 1.37 -3.54 -8.16
C ALA A 59 2.05 -4.30 -9.29
N ALA A 60 1.67 -5.57 -9.53
CA ALA A 60 2.17 -6.36 -10.65
C ALA A 60 1.85 -5.68 -12.00
N ASP A 61 0.59 -5.25 -12.20
CA ASP A 61 0.17 -4.56 -13.42
C ASP A 61 1.03 -3.30 -13.69
N ARG A 62 1.37 -2.53 -12.63
CA ARG A 62 2.22 -1.33 -12.74
C ARG A 62 3.68 -1.63 -13.02
N VAL A 63 4.21 -2.71 -12.46
CA VAL A 63 5.57 -3.15 -12.77
C VAL A 63 5.64 -3.53 -14.24
N ASP A 64 4.66 -4.28 -14.75
CA ASP A 64 4.58 -4.63 -16.16
C ASP A 64 4.52 -3.38 -17.04
N GLU A 65 3.67 -2.40 -16.70
CA GLU A 65 3.60 -1.10 -17.40
C GLU A 65 4.92 -0.32 -17.38
N ALA A 66 5.66 -0.33 -16.27
CA ALA A 66 6.92 0.38 -16.13
C ALA A 66 8.09 -0.28 -16.88
N THR A 67 7.96 -1.56 -17.25
CA THR A 67 8.99 -2.29 -18.01
C THR A 67 8.75 -2.35 -19.51
N ARG A 68 7.60 -1.86 -19.98
CA ARG A 68 7.27 -1.70 -21.41
C ARG A 68 7.79 -0.38 -21.94
#